data_AF-A0A7X5V2H8-F1
#
_entry.id   AF-A0A7X5V2H8-F1
#
_cell.length_a   1.000
_cell.length_b   1.000
_cell.length_c   1.000
_cell.angle_alpha   90.00
_cell.angle_beta   90.00
_cell.angle_gamma   90.00
#
_symmetry.space_group_name_H-M   'P 1'
#
loop_
_entity.id
_entity.type
_entity.pdbx_description
1 polymer ?
#
loop_
_entity_poly.entity_id
_entity_poly.type
_entity_poly.pdbx_seq_one_letter_code
_entity_poly.pdbx_strand_id
1 'polypeptide(L)'
;MIGETGEAVALEDFIQAVQSQLDTAQARMTLKAQNDRLPLTFAIRDISMDLKAHLELNQGELRIRPAGPSDKDPTVLHLVFTAITKPMIEENAVPLSVDDKNDVPLSALGDELDPAERRRLEGIGVRTVEKLNELERRGLSNSVGRITRLAPDKLEQVLARASRPMVDDVSRDGADDGDQADALRQRLRVKGRNLLRGGMPPQVTIAGRPVDIVQAHDHELVLAPDRDQLAGQMSLTHDPRAPTELWFDQAPRRALSTPPSNGFDGGQP
;
A
#
# COMPACT_ATOMS: atom_id res chain seq x y z
N MET A 1 -3.74 -56.91 11.00
CA MET A 1 -3.95 -56.03 9.84
C MET A 1 -4.69 -54.81 10.35
N ILE A 2 -4.02 -53.67 10.47
CA ILE A 2 -4.59 -52.42 10.97
C ILE A 2 -4.62 -51.49 9.75
N GLY A 3 -5.82 -51.22 9.22
CA GLY A 3 -6.00 -50.24 8.17
C GLY A 3 -5.94 -48.86 8.82
N GLU A 4 -4.94 -48.06 8.45
CA GLU A 4 -4.91 -46.64 8.81
C GLU A 4 -6.13 -45.97 8.18
N THR A 5 -7.03 -45.49 9.03
CA THR A 5 -8.08 -44.55 8.65
C THR A 5 -7.41 -43.29 8.16
N GLY A 6 -7.47 -43.02 6.85
CA GLY A 6 -6.93 -41.79 6.26
C GLY A 6 -7.56 -40.58 6.95
N GLU A 7 -6.73 -39.73 7.53
CA GLU A 7 -7.16 -38.49 8.20
C GLU A 7 -7.82 -37.55 7.19
N ALA A 8 -8.92 -36.91 7.57
CA ALA A 8 -9.59 -35.94 6.73
C ALA A 8 -8.74 -34.66 6.64
N VAL A 9 -8.34 -34.27 5.43
CA VAL A 9 -7.53 -33.07 5.17
C VAL A 9 -8.41 -31.97 4.56
N ALA A 10 -8.04 -30.70 4.76
CA ALA A 10 -8.71 -29.61 4.06
C ALA A 10 -8.50 -29.74 2.55
N LEU A 11 -9.55 -29.53 1.75
CA LEU A 11 -9.44 -29.60 0.29
C LEU A 11 -8.41 -28.58 -0.24
N GLU A 12 -8.37 -27.40 0.37
CA GLU A 12 -7.43 -26.34 0.01
C GLU A 12 -5.98 -26.78 0.22
N ASP A 13 -5.65 -27.36 1.38
CA ASP A 13 -4.32 -27.88 1.69
C ASP A 13 -3.91 -28.98 0.69
N PHE A 14 -4.84 -29.86 0.31
CA PHE A 14 -4.59 -30.89 -0.68
C PHE A 14 -4.27 -30.27 -2.06
N ILE A 15 -5.10 -29.34 -2.54
CA ILE A 15 -4.88 -28.64 -3.82
C ILE A 15 -3.53 -27.91 -3.80
N GLN A 16 -3.21 -27.21 -2.70
CA GLN A 16 -1.96 -26.48 -2.54
C GLN A 16 -0.74 -27.42 -2.54
N ALA A 17 -0.84 -28.57 -1.88
CA ALA A 17 0.22 -29.58 -1.89
C ALA A 17 0.45 -30.14 -3.31
N VAL A 18 -0.62 -30.45 -4.06
CA VAL A 18 -0.50 -30.90 -5.45
C VAL A 18 0.15 -29.82 -6.31
N GLN A 19 -0.32 -28.57 -6.24
CA GLN A 19 0.27 -27.44 -6.97
C GLN A 19 1.78 -27.30 -6.68
N SER A 20 2.19 -27.33 -5.41
CA SER A 20 3.60 -27.24 -5.02
C SER A 20 4.46 -28.36 -5.60
N GLN A 21 3.94 -29.59 -5.65
CA GLN A 21 4.63 -30.71 -6.28
C GLN A 21 4.79 -30.52 -7.79
N LEU A 22 3.77 -29.97 -8.46
CA LEU A 22 3.83 -29.65 -9.90
C LEU A 22 4.84 -28.56 -10.20
N ASP A 23 4.86 -27.48 -9.42
CA ASP A 23 5.83 -26.40 -9.57
C ASP A 23 7.27 -26.92 -9.40
N THR A 24 7.49 -27.77 -8.39
CA THR A 24 8.79 -28.40 -8.16
C THR A 24 9.19 -29.28 -9.34
N ALA A 25 8.25 -30.03 -9.92
CA ALA A 25 8.50 -30.86 -11.09
C ALA A 25 8.85 -30.00 -12.33
N GLN A 26 8.13 -28.91 -12.56
CA GLN A 26 8.40 -27.97 -13.65
C GLN A 26 9.76 -27.28 -13.49
N ALA A 27 10.10 -26.79 -12.30
CA ALA A 27 11.40 -26.18 -12.04
C ALA A 27 12.56 -27.13 -12.33
N ARG A 28 12.42 -28.41 -11.95
CA ARG A 28 13.41 -29.46 -12.27
C ARG A 28 13.51 -29.71 -13.77
N MET A 29 12.40 -29.66 -14.52
CA MET A 29 12.42 -29.76 -15.98
C MET A 29 13.13 -28.58 -16.62
N THR A 30 12.88 -27.35 -16.19
CA THR A 30 13.58 -26.16 -16.68
C THR A 30 15.09 -26.26 -16.46
N LEU A 31 15.52 -26.72 -15.28
CA LEU A 31 16.95 -26.94 -14.99
C LEU A 31 17.58 -28.03 -15.88
N LYS A 32 16.82 -29.08 -16.21
CA LYS A 32 17.27 -30.09 -17.18
C LYS A 32 17.31 -29.55 -18.61
N ALA A 33 16.34 -28.73 -19.00
CA ALA A 33 16.27 -28.10 -20.32
C ALA A 33 17.43 -27.15 -20.60
N GLN A 34 17.92 -26.47 -19.57
CA GLN A 34 19.06 -25.55 -19.66
C GLN A 34 20.42 -26.27 -19.62
N ASN A 35 20.44 -27.57 -19.33
CA ASN A 35 21.66 -28.35 -19.24
C ASN A 35 21.69 -29.39 -20.37
N ASP A 36 22.39 -29.06 -21.45
CA ASP A 36 22.47 -29.86 -22.70
C ASP A 36 22.92 -31.32 -22.51
N ARG A 37 23.43 -31.68 -21.32
CA ARG A 37 23.86 -33.04 -20.96
C ARG A 37 22.77 -33.87 -20.28
N LEU A 38 21.63 -33.29 -19.91
CA LEU A 38 20.54 -33.98 -19.23
C LEU A 38 19.36 -34.21 -20.18
N PRO A 39 19.03 -35.46 -20.54
CA PRO A 39 17.93 -35.71 -21.47
C PRO A 39 16.58 -35.35 -20.82
N LEU A 40 15.78 -34.56 -21.54
CA LEU A 40 14.36 -34.34 -21.27
C LEU A 40 13.57 -35.52 -21.84
N THR A 41 13.24 -36.48 -21.00
CA THR A 41 12.54 -37.69 -21.43
C THR A 41 11.02 -37.59 -21.36
N PHE A 42 10.47 -36.57 -20.69
CA PHE A 42 9.03 -36.33 -20.56
C PHE A 42 8.72 -34.85 -20.30
N ALA A 43 7.52 -34.40 -20.70
CA ALA A 43 6.96 -33.10 -20.37
C ALA A 43 5.53 -33.29 -19.83
N ILE A 44 5.20 -32.62 -18.72
CA ILE A 44 3.86 -32.68 -18.10
C ILE A 44 3.05 -31.49 -18.65
N ARG A 45 2.01 -31.77 -19.44
CA ARG A 45 1.10 -30.74 -20.00
C ARG A 45 -0.12 -30.53 -19.12
N ASP A 46 -0.75 -31.63 -18.72
CA ASP A 46 -1.97 -31.69 -17.93
C ASP A 46 -1.94 -32.92 -17.02
N ILE A 47 -2.63 -32.82 -15.89
CA ILE A 47 -2.85 -33.94 -14.97
C ILE A 47 -4.34 -34.03 -14.68
N SER A 48 -4.91 -35.18 -14.99
CA SER A 48 -6.27 -35.55 -14.64
C SER A 48 -6.22 -36.65 -13.58
N MET A 49 -6.93 -36.45 -12.46
CA MET A 49 -7.00 -37.41 -11.36
C MET A 49 -8.43 -37.60 -10.90
N ASP A 50 -8.84 -38.86 -10.78
CA ASP A 50 -10.09 -39.25 -10.15
C ASP A 50 -9.81 -39.72 -8.72
N LEU A 51 -10.19 -38.89 -7.75
CA LEU A 51 -10.06 -39.23 -6.34
C LEU A 51 -11.40 -39.72 -5.80
N LYS A 52 -11.44 -40.95 -5.29
CA LYS A 52 -12.58 -41.47 -4.53
C LYS A 52 -12.44 -41.04 -3.07
N ALA A 53 -13.33 -40.18 -2.60
CA ALA A 53 -13.28 -39.62 -1.26
C ALA A 53 -14.69 -39.34 -0.70
N HIS A 54 -14.74 -39.15 0.62
CA HIS A 54 -15.89 -38.57 1.30
C HIS A 54 -15.65 -37.08 1.50
N LEU A 55 -16.71 -36.30 1.29
CA LEU A 55 -16.73 -34.86 1.45
C LEU A 55 -17.45 -34.52 2.75
N GLU A 56 -16.82 -33.73 3.59
CA GLU A 56 -17.38 -33.26 4.85
C GLU A 56 -17.24 -31.74 4.94
N LEU A 57 -18.33 -31.05 5.25
CA LEU A 57 -18.31 -29.61 5.52
C LEU A 57 -18.22 -29.41 7.03
N ASN A 58 -17.11 -28.86 7.52
CA ASN A 58 -16.90 -28.62 8.95
C ASN A 58 -16.49 -27.16 9.17
N GLN A 59 -17.23 -26.42 9.99
CA GLN A 59 -16.97 -25.00 10.29
C GLN A 59 -16.82 -24.09 9.05
N GLY A 60 -17.51 -24.42 7.95
CA GLY A 60 -17.42 -23.69 6.69
C GLY A 60 -16.22 -24.08 5.81
N GLU A 61 -15.39 -25.02 6.25
CA GLU A 61 -14.27 -25.60 5.49
C GLU A 61 -14.68 -26.94 4.87
N LEU A 62 -14.38 -27.12 3.58
CA LEU A 62 -14.60 -28.39 2.90
C LEU A 62 -13.39 -29.31 3.12
N ARG A 63 -13.63 -30.45 3.76
CA ARG A 63 -12.63 -31.47 4.06
C ARG A 63 -12.86 -32.71 3.20
N ILE A 64 -11.76 -33.34 2.81
CA ILE A 64 -11.74 -34.56 2.04
C ILE A 64 -11.12 -35.68 2.84
N ARG A 65 -11.77 -36.84 2.83
CA ARG A 65 -11.24 -38.07 3.39
C ARG A 65 -11.15 -39.13 2.30
N PRO A 66 -9.95 -39.61 1.94
CA PRO A 66 -9.80 -40.69 0.96
C PRO A 66 -10.64 -41.90 1.34
N ALA A 67 -11.34 -42.48 0.37
CA ALA A 67 -12.18 -43.64 0.60
C ALA A 67 -11.32 -44.89 0.83
N GLY A 68 -11.59 -45.61 1.92
CA GLY A 68 -10.95 -46.88 2.23
C GLY A 68 -11.54 -48.05 1.43
N PRO A 69 -10.89 -49.23 1.44
CA PRO A 69 -11.38 -50.43 0.74
C PRO A 69 -12.76 -50.91 1.22
N SER A 70 -13.19 -50.50 2.41
CA SER A 70 -14.45 -50.89 3.04
C SER A 70 -15.51 -49.79 3.02
N ASP A 71 -15.18 -48.62 2.48
CA ASP A 71 -16.12 -47.49 2.39
C ASP A 71 -17.16 -47.75 1.30
N LYS A 72 -18.43 -47.49 1.64
CA LYS A 72 -19.56 -47.60 0.71
C LYS A 72 -19.85 -46.22 0.11
N ASP A 73 -20.20 -46.20 -1.17
CA ASP A 73 -20.65 -45.03 -1.92
C ASP A 73 -19.71 -43.80 -1.85
N PRO A 74 -18.42 -43.93 -2.23
CA PRO A 74 -17.50 -42.80 -2.26
C PRO A 74 -17.88 -41.81 -3.37
N THR A 75 -17.67 -40.52 -3.10
CA THR A 75 -17.79 -39.47 -4.13
C THR A 75 -16.53 -39.49 -5.00
N VAL A 76 -16.70 -39.32 -6.31
CA VAL A 76 -15.57 -39.17 -7.23
C VAL A 76 -15.32 -37.67 -7.46
N LEU A 77 -14.16 -37.19 -7.04
CA LEU A 77 -13.67 -35.85 -7.39
C LEU A 77 -12.83 -35.97 -8.65
N HIS A 78 -13.29 -35.34 -9.72
CA HIS A 78 -12.52 -35.19 -10.96
C HIS A 78 -11.71 -33.89 -10.89
N LEU A 79 -10.39 -34.01 -10.79
CA LEU A 79 -9.48 -32.88 -10.68
C LEU A 79 -8.64 -32.78 -11.95
N VAL A 80 -8.68 -31.63 -12.61
CA VAL A 80 -7.91 -31.35 -13.82
C VAL A 80 -7.00 -30.16 -13.55
N PHE A 81 -5.69 -30.41 -13.57
CA PHE A 81 -4.66 -29.40 -13.42
C PHE A 81 -4.07 -29.10 -14.80
N THR A 82 -4.31 -27.90 -15.30
CA THR A 82 -3.78 -27.43 -16.59
C THR A 82 -2.68 -26.40 -16.37
N ALA A 83 -1.64 -26.45 -17.20
CA ALA A 83 -0.63 -25.41 -17.22
C ALA A 83 -1.25 -24.09 -17.73
N ILE A 84 -1.13 -23.03 -16.94
CA ILE A 84 -1.55 -21.68 -17.36
C ILE A 84 -0.33 -21.01 -18.00
N THR A 85 -0.50 -20.51 -19.23
CA THR A 85 0.55 -19.78 -19.92
C THR A 85 0.54 -18.30 -19.52
N LYS A 86 1.67 -17.61 -19.66
CA LYS A 86 1.78 -16.17 -19.39
C LYS A 86 0.70 -15.33 -20.11
N PRO A 87 0.40 -15.56 -21.41
CA PRO A 87 -0.70 -14.85 -22.08
C PRO A 87 -2.07 -15.08 -21.43
N MET A 88 -2.36 -16.30 -20.97
CA MET A 88 -3.63 -16.61 -20.29
C MET A 88 -3.73 -15.91 -18.92
N ILE A 89 -2.59 -15.74 -18.24
CA ILE A 89 -2.51 -14.92 -17.03
C ILE A 89 -2.76 -13.46 -17.40
N GLU A 90 -2.03 -12.90 -18.36
CA GLU A 90 -2.15 -11.49 -18.75
C GLU A 90 -3.56 -11.12 -19.26
N GLU A 91 -4.25 -12.04 -19.93
CA GLU A 91 -5.64 -11.86 -20.40
C GLU A 91 -6.65 -11.74 -19.24
N ASN A 92 -6.36 -12.39 -18.11
CA ASN A 92 -7.24 -12.39 -16.92
C ASN A 92 -6.64 -11.59 -15.75
N ALA A 93 -5.41 -11.13 -15.87
CA ALA A 93 -4.71 -10.38 -14.85
C ALA A 93 -5.30 -8.98 -14.83
N VAL A 94 -5.65 -8.56 -13.63
CA VAL A 94 -6.00 -7.18 -13.36
C VAL A 94 -4.73 -6.35 -13.55
N PRO A 95 -4.62 -5.48 -14.56
CA PRO A 95 -3.44 -4.64 -14.72
C PRO A 95 -3.39 -3.71 -13.52
N LEU A 96 -2.42 -3.94 -12.64
CA LEU A 96 -2.05 -2.98 -11.60
C LEU A 96 -1.21 -1.88 -12.26
N SER A 97 -1.45 -0.64 -11.85
CA SER A 97 -0.70 0.51 -12.34
C SER A 97 0.82 0.31 -12.12
N VAL A 98 1.64 0.91 -12.98
CA VAL A 98 3.11 0.90 -12.79
C VAL A 98 3.43 1.79 -11.59
N ASP A 99 4.40 1.37 -10.76
CA ASP A 99 4.83 2.17 -9.60
C ASP A 99 5.38 3.53 -10.09
N ASP A 100 4.84 4.63 -9.57
CA ASP A 100 5.42 5.97 -9.75
C ASP A 100 6.53 6.21 -8.72
N LYS A 101 7.52 7.05 -9.06
CA LYS A 101 8.57 7.48 -8.11
C LYS A 101 7.99 8.26 -6.93
N ASN A 102 6.82 8.85 -7.10
CA ASN A 102 6.13 9.60 -6.06
C ASN A 102 5.19 8.73 -5.20
N ASP A 103 5.01 7.46 -5.55
CA ASP A 103 4.14 6.56 -4.80
C ASP A 103 4.68 6.30 -3.41
N VAL A 104 3.77 6.31 -2.43
CA VAL A 104 4.13 6.03 -1.04
C VAL A 104 4.41 4.52 -0.88
N PRO A 105 5.63 4.11 -0.52
CA PRO A 105 5.91 2.71 -0.29
C PRO A 105 5.21 2.24 0.98
N LEU A 106 4.81 0.96 1.01
CA LEU A 106 4.17 0.37 2.20
C LEU A 106 5.07 0.42 3.45
N SER A 107 6.39 0.53 3.28
CA SER A 107 7.33 0.71 4.39
C SER A 107 7.13 2.02 5.17
N ALA A 108 6.55 3.06 4.55
CA ALA A 108 6.26 4.32 5.22
C ALA A 108 5.11 4.23 6.24
N LEU A 109 4.34 3.13 6.22
CA LEU A 109 3.22 2.89 7.14
C LEU A 109 3.67 2.41 8.53
N GLY A 110 4.96 2.19 8.73
CA GLY A 110 5.55 1.90 10.04
C GLY A 110 4.91 0.68 10.70
N ASP A 111 4.40 0.86 11.92
CA ASP A 111 3.95 -0.21 12.82
C ASP A 111 2.60 -0.85 12.45
N GLU A 112 1.90 -0.35 11.42
CA GLU A 112 0.57 -0.88 11.07
C GLU A 112 0.61 -2.17 10.26
N LEU A 113 1.69 -2.37 9.51
CA LEU A 113 1.96 -3.60 8.78
C LEU A 113 3.19 -4.26 9.38
N ASP A 114 3.03 -5.47 9.89
CA ASP A 114 4.18 -6.22 10.34
C ASP A 114 5.08 -6.59 9.13
N PRO A 115 6.38 -6.87 9.35
CA PRO A 115 7.29 -7.18 8.26
C PRO A 115 6.89 -8.39 7.42
N ALA A 116 6.13 -9.33 7.97
CA ALA A 116 5.64 -10.51 7.27
C ALA A 116 4.41 -10.18 6.40
N GLU A 117 3.46 -9.40 6.90
CA GLU A 117 2.30 -8.87 6.17
C GLU A 117 2.73 -8.03 4.98
N ARG A 118 3.70 -7.14 5.18
CA ARG A 118 4.29 -6.35 4.09
C ARG A 118 4.92 -7.23 3.03
N ARG A 119 5.73 -8.24 3.41
CA ARG A 119 6.32 -9.18 2.44
C ARG A 119 5.26 -9.95 1.66
N ARG A 120 4.14 -10.30 2.29
CA ARG A 120 3.01 -10.96 1.62
C ARG A 120 2.35 -10.05 0.59
N LEU A 121 2.11 -8.79 0.94
CA LEU A 121 1.60 -7.76 0.02
C LEU A 121 2.58 -7.52 -1.15
N GLU A 122 3.87 -7.40 -0.87
CA GLU A 122 4.89 -7.25 -1.91
C GLU A 122 4.98 -8.47 -2.83
N GLY A 123 4.76 -9.68 -2.28
CA GLY A 123 4.73 -10.95 -3.02
C GLY A 123 3.58 -11.05 -4.03
N ILE A 124 2.47 -10.33 -3.80
CA ILE A 124 1.35 -10.22 -4.75
C ILE A 124 1.44 -8.97 -5.64
N GLY A 125 2.58 -8.26 -5.62
CA GLY A 125 2.82 -7.08 -6.45
C GLY A 125 2.35 -5.75 -5.86
N VAL A 126 1.91 -5.73 -4.60
CA VAL A 126 1.46 -4.53 -3.89
C VAL A 126 2.61 -3.97 -3.07
N ARG A 127 3.24 -2.92 -3.61
CA ARG A 127 4.43 -2.28 -3.00
C ARG A 127 4.15 -0.87 -2.51
N THR A 128 3.07 -0.28 -2.97
CA THR A 128 2.70 1.10 -2.73
C THR A 128 1.28 1.21 -2.17
N VAL A 129 1.01 2.30 -1.45
CA VAL A 129 -0.32 2.65 -0.95
C VAL A 129 -1.32 2.80 -2.08
N GLU A 130 -0.91 3.41 -3.20
CA GLU A 130 -1.80 3.66 -4.33
C GLU A 130 -2.31 2.36 -4.95
N LYS A 131 -1.44 1.35 -5.07
CA LYS A 131 -1.82 -0.01 -5.50
C LYS A 131 -2.75 -0.71 -4.51
N LEU A 132 -2.51 -0.53 -3.22
CA LEU A 132 -3.39 -1.08 -2.19
C LEU A 132 -4.80 -0.47 -2.28
N ASN A 133 -4.88 0.85 -2.51
CA ASN A 133 -6.10 1.61 -2.70
C ASN A 133 -6.79 1.27 -4.05
N GLU A 134 -6.02 1.00 -5.10
CA GLU A 134 -6.53 0.51 -6.39
C GLU A 134 -7.22 -0.86 -6.24
N LEU A 135 -6.62 -1.78 -5.48
CA LEU A 135 -7.21 -3.10 -5.18
C LEU A 135 -8.50 -2.98 -4.37
N GLU A 136 -8.55 -2.05 -3.41
CA GLU A 136 -9.75 -1.76 -2.64
C GLU A 136 -10.87 -1.21 -3.52
N ARG A 137 -10.58 -0.17 -4.33
CA ARG A 137 -11.56 0.43 -5.27
C ARG A 137 -12.14 -0.58 -6.25
N ARG A 138 -11.38 -1.62 -6.60
CA ARG A 138 -11.82 -2.72 -7.47
C ARG A 138 -12.58 -3.83 -6.74
N GLY A 139 -12.80 -3.70 -5.43
CA GLY A 139 -13.51 -4.69 -4.60
C GLY A 139 -12.71 -5.97 -4.35
N LEU A 140 -11.38 -5.95 -4.59
CA LEU A 140 -10.51 -7.11 -4.45
C LEU A 140 -9.98 -7.31 -3.03
N SER A 141 -10.34 -6.44 -2.08
CA SER A 141 -9.95 -6.49 -0.67
C SER A 141 -10.16 -7.87 -0.04
N ASN A 142 -11.27 -8.55 -0.33
CA ASN A 142 -11.56 -9.89 0.21
C ASN A 142 -10.68 -11.00 -0.39
N SER A 143 -10.23 -10.85 -1.64
CA SER A 143 -9.32 -11.79 -2.29
C SER A 143 -7.88 -11.55 -1.83
N VAL A 144 -7.49 -10.28 -1.69
CA VAL A 144 -6.20 -9.87 -1.12
C VAL A 144 -6.10 -10.32 0.34
N GLY A 145 -7.14 -10.10 1.15
CA GLY A 145 -7.18 -10.51 2.56
C GLY A 145 -7.04 -12.02 2.74
N ARG A 146 -7.64 -12.84 1.85
CA ARG A 146 -7.47 -14.30 1.85
C ARG A 146 -6.03 -14.72 1.53
N ILE A 147 -5.43 -14.12 0.51
CA ILE A 147 -4.05 -14.47 0.08
C ILE A 147 -3.00 -13.97 1.07
N THR A 148 -3.19 -12.77 1.62
CA THR A 148 -2.24 -12.10 2.52
C THR A 148 -2.49 -12.39 4.00
N ARG A 149 -3.61 -13.05 4.32
CA ARG A 149 -4.13 -13.32 5.66
C ARG A 149 -4.32 -12.04 6.49
N LEU A 150 -4.57 -10.91 5.83
CA LEU A 150 -4.91 -9.64 6.47
C LEU A 150 -6.41 -9.60 6.74
N ALA A 151 -6.79 -9.26 7.97
CA ALA A 151 -8.19 -9.00 8.31
C ALA A 151 -8.71 -7.80 7.49
N PRO A 152 -9.96 -7.85 6.95
CA PRO A 152 -10.53 -6.75 6.19
C PRO A 152 -10.49 -5.42 6.93
N ASP A 153 -10.85 -5.42 8.22
CA ASP A 153 -10.89 -4.23 9.07
C ASP A 153 -9.49 -3.60 9.24
N LYS A 154 -8.45 -4.42 9.31
CA LYS A 154 -7.07 -3.96 9.40
C LYS A 154 -6.62 -3.33 8.08
N LEU A 155 -7.03 -3.90 6.95
CA LEU A 155 -6.74 -3.35 5.63
C LEU A 155 -7.41 -1.97 5.45
N GLU A 156 -8.68 -1.83 5.86
CA GLU A 156 -9.39 -0.55 5.86
C GLU A 156 -8.69 0.48 6.75
N GLN A 157 -8.26 0.10 7.95
CA GLN A 157 -7.54 0.98 8.87
C GLN A 157 -6.21 1.47 8.26
N VAL A 158 -5.44 0.55 7.68
CA VAL A 158 -4.17 0.85 7.02
C VAL A 158 -4.39 1.81 5.86
N LEU A 159 -5.42 1.59 5.04
CA LEU A 159 -5.77 2.45 3.90
C LEU A 159 -6.26 3.83 4.33
N ALA A 160 -7.10 3.89 5.37
CA ALA A 160 -7.58 5.14 5.93
C ALA A 160 -6.42 6.01 6.43
N ARG A 161 -5.38 5.41 7.04
CA ARG A 161 -4.20 6.14 7.48
C ARG A 161 -3.27 6.49 6.33
N ALA A 162 -3.04 5.56 5.41
CA ALA A 162 -2.16 5.72 4.28
C ALA A 162 -2.60 6.84 3.33
N SER A 163 -3.91 7.12 3.29
CA SER A 163 -4.52 8.16 2.46
C SER A 163 -4.64 9.53 3.15
N ARG A 164 -4.05 9.70 4.36
CA ARG A 164 -4.01 11.01 5.04
C ARG A 164 -3.00 11.94 4.34
N PRO A 165 -3.25 13.26 4.34
CA PRO A 165 -2.24 14.23 3.90
C PRO A 165 -0.98 14.09 4.73
N MET A 166 0.20 14.10 4.12
CA MET A 166 1.48 14.14 4.82
C MET A 166 2.19 15.43 4.45
N VAL A 167 2.70 16.16 5.44
CA VAL A 167 3.44 17.40 5.22
C VAL A 167 4.92 17.13 5.44
N ASP A 168 5.73 17.45 4.43
CA ASP A 168 7.18 17.27 4.46
C ASP A 168 7.89 18.61 4.72
N ASP A 169 7.37 19.73 4.18
CA ASP A 169 7.92 21.08 4.40
C ASP A 169 6.83 22.16 4.38
N VAL A 170 7.04 23.24 5.15
CA VAL A 170 6.23 24.46 5.12
C VAL A 170 7.17 25.65 5.02
N SER A 171 7.11 26.36 3.90
CA SER A 171 7.95 27.52 3.61
C SER A 171 7.13 28.73 3.16
N ARG A 172 7.72 29.92 3.21
CA ARG A 172 7.08 31.12 2.66
C ARG A 172 7.20 31.12 1.14
N ASP A 173 6.09 31.40 0.47
CA ASP A 173 6.04 31.54 -0.98
C ASP A 173 6.30 33.02 -1.33
N GLY A 174 7.43 33.31 -1.99
CA GLY A 174 7.77 34.65 -2.49
C GLY A 174 8.93 35.37 -1.77
N ALA A 175 10.16 34.86 -1.91
CA ALA A 175 11.36 35.58 -1.48
C ALA A 175 12.48 35.67 -2.54
N ASP A 176 12.22 35.37 -3.83
CA ASP A 176 13.32 35.30 -4.81
C ASP A 176 13.04 35.76 -6.25
N ASP A 177 11.94 36.45 -6.56
CA ASP A 177 11.82 37.06 -7.90
C ASP A 177 11.03 38.39 -7.90
N GLY A 178 11.78 39.49 -8.05
CA GLY A 178 11.49 40.69 -8.84
C GLY A 178 10.23 41.55 -8.62
N ASP A 179 9.07 41.00 -8.29
CA ASP A 179 7.80 41.72 -8.41
C ASP A 179 7.29 42.27 -7.07
N GLN A 180 7.69 43.51 -6.79
CA GLN A 180 7.27 44.30 -5.60
C GLN A 180 5.76 44.56 -5.50
N ALA A 181 4.95 44.16 -6.50
CA ALA A 181 3.51 44.38 -6.53
C ALA A 181 2.71 43.40 -5.66
N ASP A 182 3.25 42.21 -5.33
CA ASP A 182 2.52 41.15 -4.60
C ASP A 182 3.00 40.95 -3.15
N ALA A 183 3.90 41.82 -2.66
CA ALA A 183 4.48 41.79 -1.31
C ALA A 183 3.45 41.90 -0.15
N LEU A 184 2.19 42.22 -0.47
CA LEU A 184 1.09 42.31 0.48
C LEU A 184 0.37 40.97 0.72
N ARG A 185 0.55 39.97 -0.15
CA ARG A 185 -0.07 38.65 -0.03
C ARG A 185 0.95 37.66 0.50
N GLN A 186 1.03 37.57 1.83
CA GLN A 186 1.82 36.52 2.47
C GLN A 186 1.24 35.18 2.08
N ARG A 187 2.05 34.34 1.44
CA ARG A 187 1.65 32.99 1.03
C ARG A 187 2.54 31.97 1.72
N LEU A 188 1.95 30.84 2.08
CA LEU A 188 2.70 29.68 2.56
C LEU A 188 2.63 28.58 1.52
N ARG A 189 3.78 28.01 1.21
CA ARG A 189 3.92 26.81 0.39
C ARG A 189 4.06 25.61 1.30
N VAL A 190 3.13 24.68 1.18
CA VAL A 190 3.15 23.40 1.89
C VAL A 190 3.49 22.33 0.88
N LYS A 191 4.64 21.68 1.08
CA LYS A 191 5.06 20.52 0.29
C LYS A 191 4.79 19.25 1.06
N GLY A 192 4.32 18.24 0.35
CA GLY A 192 3.86 17.03 0.99
C GLY A 192 3.35 15.99 0.02
N ARG A 193 2.57 15.05 0.55
CA ARG A 193 2.01 13.90 -0.18
C ARG A 193 0.55 13.72 0.19
N ASN A 194 -0.23 13.11 -0.70
CA ASN A 194 -1.69 12.93 -0.54
C ASN A 194 -2.42 14.25 -0.25
N LEU A 195 -1.93 15.36 -0.82
CA LEU A 195 -2.51 16.69 -0.60
C LEU A 195 -3.78 16.90 -1.41
N LEU A 196 -4.09 16.03 -2.37
CA LEU A 196 -5.39 15.96 -3.02
C LEU A 196 -6.00 14.57 -2.80
N ARG A 197 -7.33 14.50 -2.69
CA ARG A 197 -8.09 13.24 -2.67
C ARG A 197 -9.19 13.32 -3.70
N GLY A 198 -9.10 12.50 -4.75
CA GLY A 198 -10.03 12.57 -5.88
C GLY A 198 -10.05 13.96 -6.55
N GLY A 199 -8.91 14.65 -6.55
CA GLY A 199 -8.77 16.01 -7.08
C GLY A 199 -9.25 17.14 -6.15
N MET A 200 -9.74 16.81 -4.94
CA MET A 200 -10.19 17.81 -3.96
C MET A 200 -9.08 18.08 -2.92
N PRO A 201 -8.81 19.35 -2.58
CA PRO A 201 -7.86 19.70 -1.52
C PRO A 201 -8.44 19.48 -0.11
N PRO A 202 -7.59 19.29 0.91
CA PRO A 202 -8.02 19.12 2.28
C PRO A 202 -8.55 20.44 2.85
N GLN A 203 -9.28 20.37 3.95
CA GLN A 203 -9.48 21.53 4.80
C GLN A 203 -8.20 21.84 5.57
N VAL A 204 -7.77 23.10 5.54
CA VAL A 204 -6.56 23.56 6.25
C VAL A 204 -6.96 24.54 7.35
N THR A 205 -6.42 24.34 8.54
CA THR A 205 -6.54 25.28 9.65
C THR A 205 -5.16 25.56 10.25
N ILE A 206 -4.96 26.80 10.73
CA ILE A 206 -3.77 27.22 11.48
C ILE A 206 -4.23 27.85 12.79
N ALA A 207 -3.74 27.31 13.91
CA ALA A 207 -4.20 27.65 15.26
C ALA A 207 -5.74 27.53 15.39
N GLY A 208 -6.33 26.51 14.76
CA GLY A 208 -7.77 26.24 14.78
C GLY A 208 -8.61 27.18 13.90
N ARG A 209 -8.02 28.12 13.17
CA ARG A 209 -8.72 29.02 12.23
C ARG A 209 -8.53 28.55 10.79
N PRO A 210 -9.58 28.60 9.94
CA PRO A 210 -9.47 28.20 8.53
C PRO A 210 -8.48 29.09 7.77
N VAL A 211 -7.86 28.51 6.74
CA VAL A 211 -6.94 29.21 5.83
C VAL A 211 -7.33 28.88 4.40
N ASP A 212 -7.34 29.90 3.55
CA ASP A 212 -7.70 29.74 2.14
C ASP A 212 -6.58 29.05 1.35
N ILE A 213 -6.98 28.15 0.44
CA ILE A 213 -6.09 27.47 -0.49
C ILE A 213 -6.18 28.18 -1.84
N VAL A 214 -5.06 28.78 -2.25
CA VAL A 214 -4.95 29.53 -3.49
C VAL A 214 -4.63 28.61 -4.67
N GLN A 215 -3.78 27.62 -4.44
CA GLN A 215 -3.43 26.60 -5.43
C GLN A 215 -3.28 25.25 -4.76
N ALA A 216 -3.69 24.19 -5.47
CA ALA A 216 -3.61 22.85 -4.96
C ALA A 216 -3.17 21.87 -6.05
N HIS A 217 -2.11 21.13 -5.75
CA HIS A 217 -1.57 20.04 -6.54
C HIS A 217 -1.34 18.84 -5.62
N ASP A 218 -1.16 17.64 -6.19
CA ASP A 218 -0.99 16.40 -5.41
C ASP A 218 0.14 16.46 -4.37
N HIS A 219 1.17 17.28 -4.63
CA HIS A 219 2.38 17.40 -3.81
C HIS A 219 2.67 18.81 -3.28
N GLU A 220 1.85 19.80 -3.64
CA GLU A 220 2.06 21.20 -3.24
C GLU A 220 0.72 21.91 -3.01
N LEU A 221 0.58 22.57 -1.86
CA LEU A 221 -0.51 23.51 -1.60
C LEU A 221 0.07 24.91 -1.41
N VAL A 222 -0.58 25.92 -1.98
CA VAL A 222 -0.29 27.33 -1.72
C VAL A 222 -1.44 27.89 -0.91
N LEU A 223 -1.13 28.36 0.30
CA LEU A 223 -2.08 28.89 1.27
C LEU A 223 -1.98 30.42 1.34
N ALA A 224 -3.11 31.08 1.62
CA ALA A 224 -3.18 32.51 1.93
C ALA A 224 -3.53 32.72 3.41
N PRO A 225 -2.55 32.61 4.33
CA PRO A 225 -2.78 32.89 5.75
C PRO A 225 -2.96 34.37 6.04
N ASP A 226 -3.64 34.67 7.14
CA ASP A 226 -3.59 35.98 7.78
C ASP A 226 -2.19 36.27 8.37
N ARG A 227 -1.90 37.55 8.64
CA ARG A 227 -0.59 37.99 9.16
C ARG A 227 -0.18 37.33 10.48
N ASP A 228 -1.15 36.90 11.26
CA ASP A 228 -0.98 36.24 12.56
C ASP A 228 -1.05 34.70 12.46
N GLN A 229 -1.24 34.15 11.26
CA GLN A 229 -1.24 32.71 10.97
C GLN A 229 0.07 32.22 10.31
N LEU A 230 1.16 32.99 10.46
CA LEU A 230 2.48 32.60 9.97
C LEU A 230 3.24 31.64 10.90
N ALA A 231 2.69 31.33 12.07
CA ALA A 231 3.23 30.36 13.00
C ALA A 231 2.09 29.71 13.78
N GLY A 232 2.25 28.45 14.17
CA GLY A 232 1.26 27.75 14.99
C GLY A 232 1.11 26.28 14.61
N GLN A 233 0.10 25.64 15.21
CA GLN A 233 -0.30 24.29 14.86
C GLN A 233 -1.14 24.34 13.58
N MET A 234 -0.63 23.75 12.51
CA MET A 234 -1.33 23.54 11.25
C MET A 234 -2.01 22.17 11.29
N SER A 235 -3.24 22.10 10.82
CA SER A 235 -4.00 20.86 10.65
C SER A 235 -4.54 20.77 9.23
N LEU A 236 -4.28 19.64 8.56
CA LEU A 236 -4.76 19.33 7.21
C LEU A 236 -5.65 18.09 7.28
N THR A 237 -6.86 18.16 6.73
CA THR A 237 -7.73 16.99 6.73
C THR A 237 -8.67 16.86 5.53
N HIS A 238 -8.78 15.63 5.01
CA HIS A 238 -9.86 15.23 4.09
C HIS A 238 -11.06 14.61 4.83
N ASP A 239 -10.89 14.23 6.09
CA ASP A 239 -11.92 13.67 6.98
C ASP A 239 -11.70 14.20 8.41
N PRO A 240 -12.66 14.93 9.00
CA PRO A 240 -12.54 15.49 10.36
C PRO A 240 -12.06 14.52 11.44
N ARG A 241 -12.22 13.21 11.25
CA ARG A 241 -11.83 12.17 12.22
C ARG A 241 -10.33 11.85 12.23
N ALA A 242 -9.56 12.27 11.22
CA ALA A 242 -8.14 11.90 11.08
C ALA A 242 -7.25 13.05 10.56
N PRO A 243 -7.17 14.20 11.26
CA PRO A 243 -6.36 15.34 10.82
C PRO A 243 -4.86 15.07 10.91
N THR A 244 -4.09 15.55 9.94
CA THR A 244 -2.63 15.61 10.04
C THR A 244 -2.23 16.92 10.67
N GLU A 245 -1.55 16.85 11.81
CA GLU A 245 -1.15 18.01 12.59
C GLU A 245 0.37 18.18 12.59
N LEU A 246 0.83 19.42 12.45
CA LEU A 246 2.23 19.78 12.62
C LEU A 246 2.37 21.18 13.20
N TRP A 247 3.49 21.44 13.87
CA TRP A 247 3.86 22.78 14.29
C TRP A 247 4.84 23.39 13.28
N PHE A 248 4.65 24.67 12.96
CA PHE A 248 5.58 25.43 12.13
C PHE A 248 5.76 26.86 12.66
N ASP A 249 6.88 27.48 12.33
CA ASP A 249 7.12 28.91 12.58
C ASP A 249 7.80 29.52 11.37
N GLN A 250 7.01 30.31 10.64
CA GLN A 250 7.45 31.13 9.53
C GLN A 250 7.16 32.60 9.82
N ALA A 251 7.15 33.04 11.09
CA ALA A 251 7.03 34.46 11.42
C ALA A 251 8.31 35.22 10.99
N PRO A 252 8.22 36.52 10.63
CA PRO A 252 9.41 37.26 10.26
C PRO A 252 10.28 37.39 11.51
N ARG A 253 11.51 36.87 11.47
CA ARG A 253 12.48 37.13 12.54
C ARG A 253 12.73 38.63 12.58
N ARG A 254 12.27 39.31 13.63
CA ARG A 254 12.67 40.70 13.90
C ARG A 254 14.19 40.68 14.06
N ALA A 255 14.90 41.29 13.10
CA ALA A 255 16.31 41.60 13.30
C ALA A 255 16.41 42.41 14.60
N LEU A 256 17.19 41.89 15.55
CA LEU A 256 17.54 42.62 16.77
C LEU A 256 18.17 43.93 16.32
N SER A 257 17.47 45.04 16.56
CA SER A 257 17.95 46.38 16.27
C SER A 257 19.32 46.57 16.93
N THR A 258 20.35 46.79 16.12
CA THR A 258 21.67 47.24 16.58
C THR A 258 21.46 48.44 17.50
N PRO A 259 22.00 48.45 18.74
CA PRO A 259 21.84 49.60 19.62
C PRO A 259 22.44 50.85 18.97
N PRO A 260 21.86 52.04 19.17
CA PRO A 260 22.39 53.27 18.59
C PRO A 260 23.82 53.49 19.09
N SER A 261 24.74 53.68 18.16
CA SER A 261 26.09 54.14 18.44
C SER A 261 25.99 55.52 19.11
N ASN A 262 26.13 55.56 20.44
CA ASN A 262 26.26 56.82 21.17
C ASN A 262 27.50 57.54 20.64
N GLY A 263 27.27 58.67 19.99
CA GLY A 263 28.31 59.63 19.68
C GLY A 263 28.93 60.13 20.97
N PHE A 264 30.20 59.80 21.19
CA PHE A 264 31.05 60.50 22.13
C PHE A 264 31.81 61.57 21.34
N ASP A 265 31.30 62.80 21.45
CA ASP A 265 32.05 64.02 21.23
C ASP A 265 33.03 64.19 22.39
N GLY A 266 34.29 64.50 22.08
CA GLY A 266 35.38 64.43 23.05
C GLY A 266 36.68 65.03 22.53
N GLY A 267 36.66 66.35 22.34
CA GLY A 267 37.69 67.28 22.84
C GLY A 267 39.17 67.01 22.54
N GLN A 268 39.73 67.92 21.74
CA GLN A 268 41.16 68.21 21.54
C GLN A 268 41.99 68.29 22.85
N PRO A 269 43.32 68.26 22.70
CA PRO A 269 44.08 69.48 23.01
C PRO A 269 44.71 70.15 21.78
#